data_AF-A0A7W1XX98-F1
#
_entry.id   AF-A0A7W1XX98-F1
#
_cell.length_a   1.000
_cell.length_b   1.000
_cell.length_c   1.000
_cell.angle_alpha   90.00
_cell.angle_beta   90.00
_cell.angle_gamma   90.00
#
_symmetry.space_group_name_H-M   'P 1'
#
loop_
_entity.id
_entity.type
_entity.pdbx_description
1 polymer ?
#
loop_
_entity_poly.entity_id
_entity_poly.type
_entity_poly.pdbx_seq_one_letter_code
_entity_poly.pdbx_strand_id
1 'polypeptide(L)'
;MVWNPFPVLTFAIAEISAEAGWFETLQHKLTADLWVWFGLGAQSIFFARWLVQWLASERKGESTIPVAFWWCSIVGGVGLFIYAWRNVDLPIMLAQAAGILMYSRNLYLIYRPKAVQPPKV
;
A
#
# COMPACT_ATOMS: atom_id res chain seq x y z
N MET A 1 -23.44 -44.68 -15.85
CA MET A 1 -22.61 -43.58 -15.31
C MET A 1 -23.55 -42.41 -15.02
N VAL A 2 -24.06 -42.31 -13.79
CA VAL A 2 -24.92 -41.18 -13.39
C VAL A 2 -23.97 -40.09 -12.90
N TRP A 3 -23.81 -39.03 -13.68
CA TRP A 3 -23.11 -37.84 -13.22
C TRP A 3 -23.88 -37.28 -12.01
N ASN A 4 -23.20 -37.16 -10.88
CA ASN A 4 -23.78 -36.63 -9.65
C ASN A 4 -23.60 -35.09 -9.61
N PRO A 5 -24.64 -34.27 -9.79
CA PRO A 5 -24.54 -32.80 -9.73
C PRO A 5 -24.34 -32.24 -8.32
N PHE A 6 -24.51 -33.05 -7.27
CA PHE A 6 -24.51 -32.56 -5.89
C PHE A 6 -23.25 -31.79 -5.44
N PRO A 7 -22.01 -32.04 -5.94
CA PRO A 7 -20.86 -31.22 -5.58
C PRO A 7 -21.05 -29.76 -5.99
N VAL A 8 -21.50 -29.50 -7.22
CA VAL A 8 -21.61 -28.14 -7.77
C VAL A 8 -22.65 -27.31 -7.01
N LEU A 9 -23.80 -27.91 -6.68
CA LEU A 9 -24.84 -27.24 -5.88
C LEU A 9 -24.38 -26.97 -4.44
N THR A 10 -23.62 -27.89 -3.84
CA THR A 10 -23.08 -27.71 -2.48
C THR A 10 -22.03 -26.60 -2.44
N PHE A 11 -21.13 -26.54 -3.44
CA PHE A 11 -20.16 -25.45 -3.56
C PHE A 11 -20.84 -24.11 -3.85
N ALA A 12 -21.82 -24.05 -4.74
CA ALA A 12 -22.56 -22.82 -5.03
C ALA A 12 -23.30 -22.29 -3.79
N ILE A 13 -23.92 -23.15 -2.99
CA ILE A 13 -24.59 -22.74 -1.73
C ILE A 13 -23.57 -22.28 -0.68
N ALA A 14 -22.40 -22.94 -0.58
CA ALA A 14 -21.31 -22.53 0.30
C ALA A 14 -20.72 -21.17 -0.11
N GLU A 15 -20.59 -20.91 -1.42
CA GLU A 15 -20.09 -19.65 -1.97
C GLU A 15 -21.10 -18.52 -1.78
N ILE A 16 -22.39 -18.76 -2.04
CA ILE A 16 -23.48 -17.80 -1.80
C ILE A 16 -23.63 -17.46 -0.30
N SER A 17 -23.41 -18.42 0.60
CA SER A 17 -23.44 -18.17 2.05
C SER A 17 -22.18 -17.48 2.57
N ALA A 18 -21.01 -17.74 1.97
CA ALA A 18 -19.79 -16.98 2.23
C ALA A 18 -19.92 -15.53 1.71
N GLU A 19 -20.57 -15.34 0.56
CA GLU A 19 -20.98 -14.04 0.00
C GLU A 19 -21.85 -13.26 1.00
N ALA A 20 -22.80 -13.92 1.66
CA ALA A 20 -23.61 -13.28 2.69
C ALA A 20 -22.80 -12.87 3.94
N GLY A 21 -21.81 -13.67 4.35
CA GLY A 21 -21.05 -13.44 5.59
C GLY A 21 -19.94 -12.38 5.49
N TRP A 22 -19.37 -12.14 4.31
CA TRP A 22 -18.28 -11.17 4.17
C TRP A 22 -18.76 -9.73 4.29
N PHE A 23 -19.96 -9.40 3.80
CA PHE A 23 -20.53 -8.05 3.92
C PHE A 23 -20.72 -7.68 5.38
N GLU A 24 -21.24 -8.61 6.20
CA GLU A 24 -21.41 -8.38 7.64
C GLU A 24 -20.06 -8.20 8.34
N THR A 25 -19.07 -9.02 7.99
CA THR A 25 -17.71 -8.90 8.53
C THR A 25 -17.05 -7.57 8.16
N LEU A 26 -17.22 -7.14 6.90
CA LEU A 26 -16.71 -5.86 6.40
C LEU A 26 -17.41 -4.69 7.10
N GLN A 27 -18.74 -4.71 7.15
CA GLN A 27 -19.52 -3.67 7.81
C GLN A 27 -19.15 -3.56 9.30
N HIS A 28 -19.00 -4.69 9.98
CA HIS A 28 -18.57 -4.72 11.37
C HIS A 28 -17.16 -4.14 11.53
N LYS A 29 -16.21 -4.52 10.67
CA LYS A 29 -14.84 -3.95 10.70
C LYS A 29 -14.83 -2.44 10.44
N LEU A 30 -15.63 -1.96 9.50
CA LEU A 30 -15.69 -0.52 9.16
C LEU A 30 -16.40 0.31 10.23
N THR A 31 -17.39 -0.25 10.92
CA THR A 31 -18.19 0.49 11.91
C THR A 31 -17.63 0.38 13.33
N ALA A 32 -17.05 -0.76 13.71
CA ALA A 32 -16.62 -1.01 15.08
C ALA A 32 -15.13 -0.75 15.33
N ASP A 33 -14.28 -0.76 14.30
CA ASP A 33 -12.83 -0.69 14.46
C ASP A 33 -12.24 0.61 13.88
N LEU A 34 -12.01 1.58 14.76
CA LEU A 34 -11.35 2.84 14.42
C LEU A 34 -9.94 2.63 13.83
N TRP A 35 -9.29 1.51 14.15
CA TRP A 35 -7.96 1.19 13.65
C TRP A 35 -7.95 0.89 12.15
N VAL A 36 -9.05 0.35 11.62
CA VAL A 36 -9.23 0.14 10.17
C VAL A 36 -9.17 1.48 9.44
N TRP A 37 -9.79 2.53 9.99
CA TRP A 37 -9.72 3.88 9.42
C TRP A 37 -8.31 4.48 9.44
N PHE A 38 -7.54 4.22 10.51
CA PHE A 38 -6.14 4.59 10.55
C PHE A 38 -5.33 3.87 9.43
N GLY A 39 -5.53 2.56 9.28
CA GLY A 39 -4.91 1.78 8.21
C GLY A 39 -5.28 2.29 6.82
N LEU A 40 -6.56 2.59 6.58
CA LEU A 40 -7.04 3.18 5.33
C LEU A 40 -6.44 4.56 5.07
N GLY A 41 -6.31 5.40 6.10
CA GLY A 41 -5.65 6.71 5.98
C GLY A 41 -4.17 6.58 5.60
N ALA A 42 -3.43 5.71 6.30
CA ALA A 42 -2.04 5.42 5.99
C ALA A 42 -1.86 4.85 4.58
N GLN A 43 -2.72 3.90 4.18
CA GLN A 43 -2.75 3.32 2.85
C GLN A 43 -3.06 4.38 1.78
N SER A 44 -3.96 5.31 2.06
CA SER A 44 -4.31 6.41 1.14
C SER A 44 -3.12 7.35 0.92
N ILE A 45 -2.40 7.72 1.97
CA ILE A 45 -1.17 8.52 1.85
C ILE A 45 -0.10 7.74 1.07
N PHE A 46 0.06 6.45 1.35
CA PHE A 46 1.02 5.60 0.66
C PHE A 46 0.68 5.44 -0.82
N PHE A 47 -0.61 5.36 -1.18
CA PHE A 47 -1.08 5.31 -2.56
C PHE A 47 -0.93 6.67 -3.27
N ALA A 48 -1.17 7.78 -2.58
CA ALA A 48 -1.08 9.13 -3.13
C ALA A 48 0.26 9.42 -3.80
N ARG A 49 1.35 8.72 -3.43
CA ARG A 49 2.64 8.81 -4.12
C ARG A 49 2.53 8.56 -5.63
N TRP A 50 1.70 7.60 -6.06
CA TRP A 50 1.49 7.31 -7.48
C TRP A 50 0.73 8.43 -8.17
N LEU A 51 -0.29 8.99 -7.52
CA LEU A 51 -1.03 10.15 -8.03
C LEU A 51 -0.11 11.37 -8.19
N VAL A 52 0.72 11.62 -7.18
CA VAL A 52 1.70 12.73 -7.19
C VAL A 52 2.73 12.54 -8.29
N GLN A 53 3.25 11.33 -8.48
CA GLN A 53 4.22 11.03 -9.54
C GLN A 53 3.59 11.16 -10.93
N TRP A 54 2.39 10.63 -11.11
CA TRP A 54 1.66 10.72 -12.37
C TRP A 54 1.42 12.18 -12.73
N LEU A 55 0.81 12.97 -11.83
CA LEU A 55 0.56 14.38 -12.06
C LEU A 55 1.85 15.19 -12.34
N ALA A 56 2.94 14.87 -11.65
CA ALA A 56 4.23 15.51 -11.89
C ALA A 56 4.83 15.13 -13.25
N SER A 57 4.61 13.90 -13.72
CA SER A 57 5.12 13.43 -15.01
C SER A 57 4.31 13.99 -16.17
N GLU A 58 2.98 14.03 -16.06
CA GLU A 58 2.10 14.66 -17.06
C GLU A 58 2.44 16.14 -17.26
N ARG A 59 2.67 16.87 -16.16
CA ARG A 59 3.06 18.29 -16.22
C ARG A 59 4.41 18.54 -16.90
N LYS A 60 5.30 17.54 -16.93
CA LYS A 60 6.64 17.65 -17.50
C LYS A 60 6.79 16.95 -18.86
N GLY A 61 5.86 16.08 -19.23
CA GLY A 61 5.96 15.24 -20.43
C GLY A 61 7.04 14.16 -20.36
N GLU A 62 7.53 13.82 -19.16
CA GLU A 62 8.58 12.81 -18.95
C GLU A 62 8.35 12.03 -17.65
N SER A 63 8.77 10.76 -17.61
CA SER A 63 8.67 9.91 -16.42
C SER A 63 9.61 10.39 -15.33
N THR A 64 9.10 11.22 -14.42
CA THR A 64 9.87 11.83 -13.33
C THR A 64 9.29 11.46 -11.97
N ILE A 65 10.16 11.09 -11.03
CA ILE A 65 9.79 10.85 -9.63
C ILE A 65 10.03 12.14 -8.82
N PRO A 66 8.97 12.86 -8.39
CA PRO A 66 9.11 14.10 -7.62
C PRO A 66 9.55 13.81 -6.17
N VAL A 67 10.15 14.81 -5.50
CA VAL A 67 10.58 14.67 -4.09
C VAL A 67 9.41 14.28 -3.16
N ALA A 68 8.22 14.82 -3.43
CA ALA A 68 7.01 14.51 -2.69
C ALA A 68 6.65 13.00 -2.71
N PHE A 69 7.02 12.26 -3.75
CA PHE A 69 6.83 10.81 -3.80
C PHE A 69 7.52 10.10 -2.63
N TRP A 70 8.76 10.49 -2.33
CA TRP A 70 9.54 9.88 -1.25
C TRP A 70 8.94 10.21 0.12
N TRP A 71 8.49 11.44 0.32
CA TRP A 71 7.83 11.83 1.56
C TRP A 71 6.50 11.11 1.78
N CYS A 72 5.63 11.03 0.76
CA CYS A 72 4.39 10.24 0.84
C CYS A 72 4.69 8.77 1.18
N SER A 73 5.75 8.21 0.59
CA SER A 73 6.16 6.82 0.84
C SER A 73 6.62 6.60 2.28
N ILE A 74 7.38 7.54 2.86
CA ILE A 74 7.82 7.47 4.26
C ILE A 74 6.62 7.61 5.20
N VAL A 75 5.80 8.65 5.03
CA VAL A 75 4.67 8.92 5.94
C VAL A 75 3.63 7.79 5.88
N GLY A 76 3.24 7.39 4.67
CA GLY A 76 2.31 6.28 4.47
C GLY A 76 2.89 4.94 4.94
N GLY A 77 4.17 4.68 4.66
CA GLY A 77 4.85 3.46 5.07
C GLY A 77 4.99 3.34 6.60
N VAL A 78 5.33 4.43 7.29
CA VAL A 78 5.35 4.47 8.77
C VAL A 78 3.95 4.22 9.33
N GLY A 79 2.91 4.84 8.77
CA GLY A 79 1.53 4.58 9.17
C GLY A 79 1.13 3.11 8.98
N LEU A 80 1.46 2.53 7.83
CA LEU A 80 1.18 1.12 7.53
C LEU A 80 1.98 0.17 8.41
N PHE A 81 3.23 0.51 8.76
CA PHE A 81 4.02 -0.24 9.72
C PHE A 81 3.37 -0.24 11.11
N ILE A 82 2.93 0.92 11.60
CA ILE A 82 2.23 1.04 12.90
C ILE A 82 0.92 0.22 12.87
N TYR A 83 0.17 0.32 11.78
CA TYR A 83 -1.05 -0.46 11.59
C TYR A 83 -0.77 -1.98 11.63
N ALA A 84 0.24 -2.43 10.87
CA ALA A 84 0.62 -3.84 10.79
C ALA A 84 1.20 -4.37 12.11
N TRP A 85 1.96 -3.54 12.83
CA TRP A 85 2.47 -3.86 14.16
C TRP A 85 1.34 -4.22 15.12
N ARG A 86 0.27 -3.43 15.15
CA ARG A 86 -0.90 -3.67 16.01
C ARG A 86 -1.62 -4.97 15.66
N ASN A 87 -1.65 -5.33 14.37
CA ASN A 87 -2.28 -6.53 13.84
C ASN A 87 -1.35 -7.76 13.81
N VAL A 88 -0.08 -7.60 14.21
CA VAL A 88 0.96 -8.64 14.17
C VAL A 88 1.14 -9.22 12.75
N ASP A 89 1.00 -8.37 11.74
CA ASP A 89 1.19 -8.74 10.33
C ASP A 89 2.66 -8.59 9.93
N LEU A 90 3.42 -9.67 10.13
CA LEU A 90 4.87 -9.68 9.91
C LEU A 90 5.27 -9.36 8.45
N PRO A 91 4.63 -9.92 7.41
CA PRO A 91 4.94 -9.57 6.03
C PRO A 91 4.82 -8.07 5.74
N ILE A 92 3.73 -7.42 6.17
CA ILE A 92 3.54 -5.99 5.93
C ILE A 92 4.56 -5.17 6.73
N MET A 93 4.81 -5.54 7.98
CA MET A 93 5.81 -4.87 8.82
C MET A 93 7.20 -4.88 8.18
N LEU A 94 7.68 -6.05 7.73
CA LEU A 94 9.00 -6.17 7.11
C LEU A 94 9.07 -5.42 5.79
N ALA A 95 8.01 -5.48 4.97
CA ALA A 95 7.93 -4.75 3.71
C ALA A 95 8.01 -3.23 3.94
N GLN A 96 7.26 -2.70 4.91
CA GLN A 96 7.27 -1.27 5.19
C GLN A 96 8.56 -0.81 5.87
N ALA A 97 9.12 -1.61 6.78
CA ALA A 97 10.42 -1.30 7.38
C ALA A 97 11.53 -1.20 6.33
N ALA A 98 11.61 -2.18 5.43
CA ALA A 98 12.56 -2.14 4.31
C ALA A 98 12.28 -0.96 3.36
N GLY A 99 11.02 -0.71 3.03
CA GLY A 99 10.59 0.42 2.20
C GLY A 99 11.03 1.76 2.77
N ILE A 100 10.73 2.03 4.05
CA ILE A 100 11.08 3.29 4.74
C ILE A 100 12.59 3.55 4.68
N LEU A 101 13.43 2.53 4.87
CA LEU A 101 14.88 2.66 4.74
C LEU A 101 15.28 3.08 3.31
N MET A 102 14.69 2.44 2.29
CA MET A 102 14.99 2.76 0.89
C MET A 102 14.52 4.16 0.50
N TYR A 103 13.33 4.58 0.95
CA TYR A 103 12.80 5.91 0.67
C TYR A 103 13.63 7.00 1.35
N SER A 104 14.02 6.79 2.61
CA SER A 104 14.87 7.70 3.38
C SER A 104 16.25 7.82 2.74
N ARG A 105 16.84 6.70 2.32
CA ARG A 105 18.13 6.69 1.59
C ARG A 105 18.04 7.47 0.29
N ASN A 106 16.98 7.30 -0.49
CA ASN A 106 16.81 8.03 -1.74
C ASN A 106 16.63 9.53 -1.51
N LEU A 107 15.92 9.91 -0.46
CA LEU A 107 15.78 11.31 -0.06
C LEU A 107 17.13 11.90 0.39
N TYR A 108 17.94 11.15 1.14
CA TYR A 108 19.31 11.53 1.49
C TYR A 108 20.18 11.76 0.24
N LEU A 109 20.09 10.90 -0.78
CA LEU A 109 20.83 11.07 -2.03
C LEU A 109 20.41 12.31 -2.84
N ILE A 110 19.15 12.75 -2.68
CA ILE A 110 18.65 13.95 -3.34
C ILE A 110 19.20 15.20 -2.67
N TYR A 111 19.26 15.22 -1.33
CA TYR A 111 19.71 16.39 -0.57
C TYR A 111 21.23 16.44 -0.34
N ARG A 112 21.96 15.35 -0.56
CA ARG A 112 23.42 15.38 -0.43
C ARG A 112 24.01 16.40 -1.42
N PRO A 113 24.95 17.27 -0.98
CA PRO A 113 25.68 18.13 -1.89
C PRO A 113 26.38 17.29 -2.95
N LYS A 114 26.20 17.65 -4.24
CA LYS A 114 26.95 17.00 -5.31
C LYS A 114 28.40 17.49 -5.22
N ALA A 115 29.35 16.57 -5.04
CA ALA A 115 30.75 16.90 -5.26
C ALA A 115 30.90 17.46 -6.69
N VAL A 116 31.68 18.53 -6.85
CA VAL A 116 31.99 19.12 -8.15
C VAL A 116 32.60 18.01 -9.00
N GLN A 117 31.87 17.52 -10.00
CA GLN A 117 32.43 16.56 -10.93
C GLN A 117 33.42 17.32 -11.82
N PRO A 118 34.69 16.87 -11.91
CA PRO A 118 35.59 17.43 -12.89
C PRO A 118 34.98 17.26 -14.30
N PRO A 119 35.26 18.19 -15.24
CA PRO A 119 34.71 18.13 -16.59
C PRO A 119 35.00 16.76 -17.21
N LYS A 120 33.97 16.15 -17.81
CA LYS A 120 34.14 14.96 -18.64
C LYS A 120 34.96 15.38 -19.87
N VAL A 121 36.22 14.94 -19.91
CA VAL A 121 37.12 15.09 -21.06
C VAL A 121 36.67 14.14 -22.18
#